data_AF-B0TPA0-F1
#
_entry.id   AF-B0TPA0-F1
#
_cell.length_a   1.000
_cell.length_b   1.000
_cell.length_c   1.000
_cell.angle_alpha   90.00
_cell.angle_beta   90.00
_cell.angle_gamma   90.00
#
_symmetry.space_group_name_H-M   'P 1'
#
loop_
_entity.id
_entity.type
_entity.pdbx_description
1 polymer ?
#
loop_
_entity_poly.entity_id
_entity_poly.type
_entity_poly.pdbx_seq_one_letter_code
_entity_poly.pdbx_strand_id
1 'polypeptide(L)'
;MSSLPALDLFLSKYQQAYVEKLDEQPRYYAQEQESDCVVGEMDSDGAVFWQAVVRQTPGQFDNVETALELTLCAEINAFYGRHFSAPLFFDSKWGSGELIQVWNQTDFEYLQQNIIGHLMMKKKLKQEPTWFIGVLDDEDKMLTVNNSDGSVWVEIPGEVQSSKLAESLNEFISLLTPRVTPPVKLIEESMPELDHPGIWQRMKLMWRNLRGK
;
A
#
# COMPACT_ATOMS: atom_id res chain seq x y z
N MET A 1 17.34 7.87 7.40
CA MET A 1 16.64 8.86 8.24
C MET A 1 15.19 8.44 8.30
N SER A 2 14.59 8.42 9.49
CA SER A 2 13.19 8.00 9.66
C SER A 2 12.23 8.84 8.81
N SER A 3 11.28 8.19 8.15
CA SER A 3 10.16 8.78 7.42
C SER A 3 9.11 9.44 8.32
N LEU A 4 9.07 9.10 9.62
CA LEU A 4 8.05 9.58 10.57
C LEU A 4 7.86 11.10 10.58
N PRO A 5 8.92 11.94 10.66
CA PRO A 5 8.71 13.40 10.69
C PRO A 5 7.98 13.94 9.45
N ALA A 6 8.27 13.37 8.27
CA ALA A 6 7.62 13.77 7.04
C ALA A 6 6.18 13.23 6.97
N LEU A 7 5.96 11.99 7.40
CA LEU A 7 4.64 11.35 7.46
C LEU A 7 3.70 12.07 8.44
N ASP A 8 4.15 12.36 9.65
CA ASP A 8 3.37 13.07 10.69
C ASP A 8 2.92 14.45 10.19
N LEU A 9 3.86 15.16 9.54
CA LEU A 9 3.57 16.46 8.94
C LEU A 9 2.59 16.33 7.77
N PHE A 10 2.75 15.30 6.93
CA PHE A 10 1.87 15.07 5.79
C PHE A 10 0.44 14.73 6.25
N LEU A 11 0.28 13.84 7.24
CA LEU A 11 -1.02 13.51 7.85
C LEU A 11 -1.73 14.74 8.40
N SER A 12 -0.99 15.60 9.11
CA SER A 12 -1.53 16.86 9.66
C SER A 12 -1.97 17.82 8.55
N LYS A 13 -1.13 18.01 7.52
CA LYS A 13 -1.48 18.82 6.34
C LYS A 13 -2.65 18.23 5.56
N TYR A 14 -2.77 16.91 5.51
CA TYR A 14 -3.84 16.22 4.82
C TYR A 14 -5.20 16.53 5.47
N GLN A 15 -5.31 16.37 6.79
CA GLN A 15 -6.51 16.76 7.53
C GLN A 15 -6.82 18.26 7.36
N GLN A 16 -5.82 19.12 7.50
CA GLN A 16 -5.98 20.56 7.32
C GLN A 16 -6.51 20.92 5.92
N ALA A 17 -6.02 20.27 4.87
CA ALA A 17 -6.45 20.55 3.51
C ALA A 17 -7.94 20.26 3.28
N TYR A 18 -8.48 19.19 3.90
CA TYR A 18 -9.92 18.88 3.84
C TYR A 18 -10.75 19.92 4.60
N VAL A 19 -10.33 20.28 5.82
CA VAL A 19 -11.00 21.31 6.63
C VAL A 19 -11.01 22.66 5.90
N GLU A 20 -9.89 23.08 5.30
CA GLU A 20 -9.79 24.36 4.60
C GLU A 20 -10.62 24.42 3.31
N LYS A 21 -10.73 23.30 2.57
CA LYS A 21 -11.42 23.28 1.27
C LYS A 21 -12.91 22.95 1.37
N LEU A 22 -13.30 22.12 2.32
CA LEU A 22 -14.64 21.53 2.40
C LEU A 22 -15.33 21.74 3.76
N ASP A 23 -14.65 22.30 4.76
CA ASP A 23 -15.15 22.45 6.15
C ASP A 23 -15.55 21.10 6.78
N GLU A 24 -14.89 20.02 6.36
CA GLU A 24 -15.11 18.66 6.87
C GLU A 24 -13.80 17.88 7.03
N GLN A 25 -13.85 16.78 7.79
CA GLN A 25 -12.76 15.80 7.86
C GLN A 25 -12.74 14.94 6.58
N PRO A 26 -11.60 14.29 6.23
CA PRO A 26 -11.58 13.37 5.11
C PRO A 26 -12.52 12.20 5.36
N ARG A 27 -13.14 11.73 4.27
CA ARG A 27 -14.07 10.59 4.27
C ARG A 27 -13.43 9.36 3.65
N TYR A 28 -13.82 8.17 4.10
CA TYR A 28 -13.33 6.89 3.61
C TYR A 28 -14.43 5.82 3.65
N TYR A 29 -14.50 4.96 2.63
CA TYR A 29 -15.41 3.81 2.63
C TYR A 29 -14.73 2.62 3.31
N ALA A 30 -14.95 2.46 4.62
CA ALA A 30 -14.29 1.42 5.41
C ALA A 30 -14.82 -0.01 5.17
N GLN A 31 -15.85 -0.21 4.34
CA GLN A 31 -16.43 -1.53 4.02
C GLN A 31 -16.69 -2.41 5.27
N GLU A 32 -17.32 -1.83 6.30
CA GLU A 32 -17.61 -2.49 7.59
C GLU A 32 -16.36 -2.90 8.41
N GLN A 33 -15.16 -2.51 7.98
CA GLN A 33 -13.94 -2.72 8.75
C GLN A 33 -13.81 -1.69 9.88
N GLU A 34 -13.84 -2.17 11.12
CA GLU A 34 -13.65 -1.33 12.31
C GLU A 34 -12.23 -0.76 12.37
N SER A 35 -12.11 0.48 12.83
CA SER A 35 -10.82 1.13 13.10
C SER A 35 -10.98 2.25 14.11
N ASP A 36 -9.96 2.45 14.93
CA ASP A 36 -9.85 3.61 15.82
C ASP A 36 -9.81 4.94 15.04
N CYS A 37 -9.52 4.88 13.73
CA CYS A 37 -9.50 6.04 12.84
C CYS A 37 -10.85 6.71 12.65
N VAL A 38 -11.97 5.98 12.86
CA VAL A 38 -13.32 6.48 12.60
C VAL A 38 -13.69 7.58 13.59
N VAL A 39 -14.15 8.71 13.07
CA VAL A 39 -14.62 9.85 13.87
C VAL A 39 -16.08 10.15 13.53
N GLY A 40 -16.95 10.16 14.53
CA GLY A 40 -18.36 10.48 14.33
C GLY A 40 -19.18 9.35 13.71
N GLU A 41 -20.31 9.70 13.11
CA GLU A 41 -21.24 8.75 12.52
C GLU A 41 -20.97 8.57 11.02
N MET A 42 -21.29 7.38 10.51
CA MET A 42 -21.26 7.07 9.07
C MET A 42 -22.26 7.95 8.32
N ASP A 43 -21.85 8.48 7.17
CA ASP A 43 -22.74 9.27 6.32
C ASP A 43 -23.80 8.39 5.62
N SER A 44 -24.78 9.03 4.97
CA SER A 44 -25.87 8.33 4.29
C SER A 44 -25.42 7.42 3.14
N ASP A 45 -24.24 7.66 2.59
CA ASP A 45 -23.69 6.91 1.46
C ASP A 45 -22.82 5.72 1.93
N GLY A 46 -22.53 5.65 3.23
CA GLY A 46 -21.75 4.59 3.87
C GLY A 46 -20.26 4.93 4.06
N ALA A 47 -19.84 6.16 3.81
CA ALA A 47 -18.49 6.61 4.13
C ALA A 47 -18.41 7.10 5.58
N VAL A 48 -17.24 6.95 6.19
CA VAL A 48 -16.95 7.43 7.55
C VAL A 48 -15.97 8.59 7.48
N PHE A 49 -16.16 9.59 8.34
CA PHE A 49 -15.10 10.55 8.59
C PHE A 49 -13.98 9.86 9.36
N TRP A 50 -12.73 10.23 9.08
CA TRP A 50 -11.60 9.60 9.72
C TRP A 50 -10.48 10.59 10.06
N GLN A 51 -9.67 10.19 11.04
CA GLN A 51 -8.40 10.83 11.38
C GLN A 51 -7.34 9.75 11.63
N ALA A 52 -6.06 10.05 11.35
CA ALA A 52 -5.00 9.10 11.63
C ALA A 52 -4.83 8.91 13.13
N VAL A 53 -4.61 7.67 13.56
CA VAL A 53 -4.44 7.30 14.96
C VAL A 53 -3.06 6.71 15.17
N VAL A 54 -2.37 7.20 16.20
CA VAL A 54 -1.10 6.63 16.65
C VAL A 54 -1.37 5.30 17.34
N ARG A 55 -0.75 4.22 16.84
CA ARG A 55 -0.88 2.89 17.45
C ARG A 55 -0.26 2.85 18.85
N GLN A 56 -0.95 2.23 19.80
CA GLN A 56 -0.41 1.98 21.14
C GLN A 56 0.83 1.07 21.07
N THR A 57 0.74 0.01 20.27
CA THR A 57 1.85 -0.90 19.96
C THR A 57 2.18 -0.77 18.48
N PRO A 58 3.36 -0.23 18.12
CA PRO A 58 3.77 -0.13 16.72
C PRO A 58 3.85 -1.50 16.05
N GLY A 59 3.40 -1.57 14.80
CA GLY A 59 3.54 -2.76 13.96
C GLY A 59 5.00 -2.98 13.53
N GLN A 60 5.36 -4.23 13.35
CA GLN A 60 6.70 -4.65 12.92
C GLN A 60 6.60 -5.71 11.83
N PHE A 61 7.58 -5.75 10.93
CA PHE A 61 7.68 -6.71 9.82
C PHE A 61 8.62 -7.89 10.10
N ASP A 62 8.98 -8.14 11.36
CA ASP A 62 9.87 -9.23 11.80
C ASP A 62 9.39 -10.62 11.31
N ASN A 63 8.07 -10.80 11.18
CA ASN A 63 7.47 -12.01 10.61
C ASN A 63 7.80 -12.19 9.13
N VAL A 64 7.82 -11.09 8.35
CA VAL A 64 8.21 -11.09 6.94
C VAL A 64 9.71 -11.38 6.80
N GLU A 65 10.53 -10.75 7.64
CA GLU A 65 11.98 -11.01 7.69
C GLU A 65 12.27 -12.49 7.97
N THR A 66 11.59 -13.06 8.97
CA THR A 66 11.69 -14.47 9.35
C THR A 66 11.22 -15.39 8.23
N ALA A 67 10.08 -15.09 7.59
CA ALA A 67 9.50 -15.92 6.54
C ALA A 67 10.38 -16.00 5.28
N LEU A 68 11.18 -14.97 5.01
CA LEU A 68 11.96 -14.86 3.77
C LEU A 68 13.47 -14.97 3.96
N GLU A 69 13.93 -15.07 5.21
CA GLU A 69 15.35 -15.00 5.60
C GLU A 69 16.01 -13.74 5.01
N LEU A 70 15.34 -12.60 5.16
CA LEU A 70 15.71 -11.29 4.59
C LEU A 70 15.69 -10.24 5.69
N THR A 71 16.64 -9.30 5.68
CA THR A 71 16.56 -8.09 6.51
C THR A 71 15.88 -6.97 5.72
N LEU A 72 14.78 -6.44 6.24
CA LEU A 72 14.07 -5.33 5.65
C LEU A 72 14.66 -3.99 6.12
N CYS A 73 14.57 -2.98 5.27
CA CYS A 73 14.90 -1.62 5.66
C CYS A 73 14.00 -1.19 6.83
N ALA A 74 14.61 -0.74 7.93
CA ALA A 74 13.89 -0.37 9.16
C ALA A 74 12.80 0.70 8.95
N GLU A 75 12.88 1.48 7.86
CA GLU A 75 11.88 2.46 7.44
C GLU A 75 10.49 1.85 7.21
N ILE A 76 10.39 0.57 6.85
CA ILE A 76 9.09 -0.09 6.63
C ILE A 76 8.24 -0.13 7.91
N ASN A 77 8.88 -0.39 9.05
CA ASN A 77 8.24 -0.39 10.37
C ASN A 77 7.79 1.02 10.75
N ALA A 78 8.58 2.05 10.42
CA ALA A 78 8.19 3.43 10.65
C ALA A 78 6.98 3.83 9.79
N PHE A 79 7.02 3.54 8.49
CA PHE A 79 6.00 3.97 7.53
C PHE A 79 4.64 3.30 7.75
N TYR A 80 4.60 2.00 8.01
CA TYR A 80 3.36 1.23 8.16
C TYR A 80 3.00 0.87 9.61
N GLY A 81 3.99 0.88 10.50
CA GLY A 81 3.82 0.41 11.87
C GLY A 81 3.38 1.47 12.86
N ARG A 82 3.51 2.77 12.54
CA ARG A 82 3.26 3.84 13.53
C ARG A 82 1.80 4.27 13.63
N HIS A 83 1.13 4.44 12.50
CA HIS A 83 -0.23 4.97 12.44
C HIS A 83 -1.19 3.93 11.88
N PHE A 84 -2.44 4.02 12.31
CA PHE A 84 -3.56 3.63 11.49
C PHE A 84 -4.07 4.86 10.72
N SER A 85 -4.42 4.69 9.45
CA SER A 85 -4.90 5.75 8.55
C SER A 85 -5.54 5.13 7.31
N ALA A 86 -6.47 5.84 6.69
CA ALA A 86 -6.88 5.52 5.31
C ALA A 86 -5.74 5.87 4.33
N PRO A 87 -5.80 5.40 3.06
CA PRO A 87 -4.88 5.81 2.01
C PRO A 87 -4.81 7.34 1.86
N LEU A 88 -3.62 7.83 1.52
CA LEU A 88 -3.35 9.28 1.46
C LEU A 88 -3.13 9.73 0.03
N PHE A 89 -4.08 10.48 -0.52
CA PHE A 89 -3.96 11.03 -1.86
C PHE A 89 -3.03 12.24 -1.90
N PHE A 90 -2.18 12.30 -2.93
CA PHE A 90 -1.21 13.38 -3.09
C PHE A 90 -1.09 13.86 -4.53
N ASP A 91 -0.56 15.07 -4.66
CA ASP A 91 0.02 15.63 -5.87
C ASP A 91 1.53 15.76 -5.71
N SER A 92 2.28 15.61 -6.80
CA SER A 92 3.73 15.76 -6.84
C SER A 92 4.22 16.18 -8.23
N LYS A 93 5.51 16.50 -8.35
CA LYS A 93 6.13 16.77 -9.66
C LYS A 93 6.18 15.55 -10.59
N TRP A 94 5.96 14.34 -10.07
CA TRP A 94 5.98 13.08 -10.83
C TRP A 94 4.58 12.61 -11.22
N GLY A 95 3.55 13.34 -10.82
CA GLY A 95 2.15 12.96 -10.98
C GLY A 95 1.40 12.90 -9.66
N SER A 96 0.11 12.63 -9.75
CA SER A 96 -0.76 12.39 -8.62
C SER A 96 -0.81 10.89 -8.30
N GLY A 97 -1.18 10.56 -7.07
CA GLY A 97 -1.27 9.18 -6.65
C GLY A 97 -1.83 9.02 -5.24
N GLU A 98 -1.62 7.84 -4.68
CA GLU A 98 -1.97 7.51 -3.30
C GLU A 98 -0.82 6.80 -2.58
N LEU A 99 -0.62 7.14 -1.31
CA LEU A 99 0.18 6.34 -0.39
C LEU A 99 -0.73 5.30 0.25
N ILE A 100 -0.31 4.04 0.17
CA ILE A 100 -0.96 2.95 0.91
C ILE A 100 -0.67 3.19 2.39
N GLN A 101 -1.70 3.09 3.22
CA GLN A 101 -1.61 3.11 4.68
C GLN A 101 -2.42 1.94 5.23
N VAL A 102 -2.32 1.74 6.55
CA VAL A 102 -2.90 0.60 7.24
C VAL A 102 -4.15 1.07 7.98
N TRP A 103 -5.32 0.55 7.64
CA TRP A 103 -6.57 0.98 8.25
C TRP A 103 -6.75 0.47 9.68
N ASN A 104 -6.38 -0.79 9.95
CA ASN A 104 -6.48 -1.43 11.25
C ASN A 104 -5.50 -2.60 11.36
N GLN A 105 -5.57 -3.38 12.44
CA GLN A 105 -4.68 -4.52 12.66
C GLN A 105 -4.87 -5.64 11.63
N THR A 106 -6.10 -5.93 11.21
CA THR A 106 -6.39 -6.94 10.19
C THR A 106 -5.79 -6.54 8.84
N ASP A 107 -5.95 -5.28 8.44
CA ASP A 107 -5.38 -4.72 7.22
C ASP A 107 -3.83 -4.74 7.27
N PHE A 108 -3.23 -4.52 8.44
CA PHE A 108 -1.79 -4.66 8.63
C PHE A 108 -1.29 -6.07 8.30
N GLU A 109 -2.04 -7.09 8.73
CA GLU A 109 -1.70 -8.50 8.47
C GLU A 109 -1.83 -8.85 6.99
N TYR A 110 -2.85 -8.33 6.30
CA TYR A 110 -2.97 -8.46 4.85
C TYR A 110 -1.84 -7.75 4.10
N LEU A 111 -1.46 -6.54 4.53
CA LEU A 111 -0.32 -5.83 3.98
C LEU A 111 0.97 -6.66 4.10
N GLN A 112 1.21 -7.29 5.26
CA GLN A 112 2.37 -8.18 5.44
C GLN A 112 2.35 -9.37 4.47
N GLN A 113 1.18 -9.99 4.24
CA GLN A 113 1.03 -11.06 3.25
C GLN A 113 1.32 -10.57 1.82
N ASN A 114 0.83 -9.39 1.46
CA ASN A 114 1.08 -8.79 0.15
C ASN A 114 2.58 -8.47 -0.06
N ILE A 115 3.26 -7.96 0.97
CA ILE A 115 4.70 -7.70 0.95
C ILE A 115 5.49 -9.02 0.83
N ILE A 116 5.08 -10.08 1.52
CA ILE A 116 5.68 -11.43 1.35
C ILE A 116 5.56 -11.89 -0.11
N GLY A 117 4.35 -11.81 -0.68
CA GLY A 117 4.09 -12.21 -2.07
C GLY A 117 4.96 -11.43 -3.07
N HIS A 118 5.06 -10.11 -2.89
CA HIS A 118 5.91 -9.24 -3.70
C HIS A 118 7.39 -9.63 -3.61
N LEU A 119 7.93 -9.77 -2.39
CA LEU A 119 9.34 -10.14 -2.19
C LEU A 119 9.67 -11.54 -2.71
N MET A 120 8.74 -12.50 -2.60
CA MET A 120 8.89 -13.83 -3.21
C MET A 120 8.96 -13.73 -4.74
N MET A 121 8.15 -12.86 -5.36
CA MET A 121 8.23 -12.60 -6.81
C MET A 121 9.59 -12.00 -7.18
N LYS A 122 10.08 -10.98 -6.45
CA LYS A 122 11.41 -10.39 -6.69
C LYS A 122 12.52 -11.44 -6.61
N LYS A 123 12.49 -12.30 -5.59
CA LYS A 123 13.43 -13.42 -5.43
C LYS A 123 13.36 -14.40 -6.62
N LYS A 124 12.16 -14.76 -7.07
CA LYS A 124 11.96 -15.64 -8.24
C LYS A 124 12.51 -15.04 -9.53
N LEU A 125 12.37 -13.73 -9.71
CA LEU A 125 12.86 -12.98 -10.88
C LEU A 125 14.34 -12.57 -10.76
N LYS A 126 15.01 -12.92 -9.64
CA LYS A 126 16.40 -12.54 -9.34
C LYS A 126 16.62 -11.02 -9.35
N GLN A 127 15.64 -10.28 -8.83
CA GLN A 127 15.69 -8.84 -8.69
C GLN A 127 16.01 -8.47 -7.23
N GLU A 128 16.59 -7.29 -7.04
CA GLU A 128 16.81 -6.73 -5.70
C GLU A 128 15.47 -6.57 -4.95
N PRO A 129 15.45 -6.82 -3.63
CA PRO A 129 14.26 -6.67 -2.83
C PRO A 129 13.79 -5.22 -2.80
N THR A 130 12.50 -5.03 -3.05
CA THR A 130 11.81 -3.74 -2.91
C THR A 130 10.51 -3.97 -2.16
N TRP A 131 9.91 -2.92 -1.62
CA TRP A 131 8.57 -2.95 -1.05
C TRP A 131 7.79 -1.74 -1.54
N PHE A 132 6.50 -1.93 -1.81
CA PHE A 132 5.64 -0.86 -2.30
C PHE A 132 5.19 0.06 -1.17
N ILE A 133 4.93 1.33 -1.52
CA ILE A 133 4.43 2.37 -0.60
C ILE A 133 3.15 3.05 -1.09
N GLY A 134 2.78 2.83 -2.36
CA GLY A 134 1.72 3.56 -3.02
C GLY A 134 1.69 3.29 -4.51
N VAL A 135 0.80 3.99 -5.21
CA VAL A 135 0.68 3.96 -6.67
C VAL A 135 0.58 5.38 -7.21
N LEU A 136 0.99 5.56 -8.45
CA LEU A 136 0.64 6.75 -9.23
C LEU A 136 -0.68 6.49 -9.96
N ASP A 137 -1.45 7.55 -10.23
CA ASP A 137 -2.72 7.42 -10.96
C ASP A 137 -2.53 6.96 -12.42
N ASP A 138 -1.33 7.12 -12.97
CA ASP A 138 -0.96 6.58 -14.28
C ASP A 138 -0.86 5.05 -14.17
N GLU A 139 -1.73 4.36 -14.93
CA GLU A 139 -1.94 2.92 -14.86
C GLU A 139 -0.60 2.15 -14.90
N ASP A 140 -0.48 1.14 -14.04
CA ASP A 140 0.66 0.21 -13.90
C ASP A 140 1.92 0.68 -13.14
N LYS A 141 1.94 1.88 -12.54
CA LYS A 141 3.12 2.38 -11.81
C LYS A 141 2.96 2.32 -10.30
N MET A 142 3.75 1.45 -9.67
CA MET A 142 3.89 1.38 -8.21
C MET A 142 5.05 2.25 -7.73
N LEU A 143 4.85 2.88 -6.57
CA LEU A 143 5.90 3.54 -5.82
C LEU A 143 6.54 2.51 -4.90
N THR A 144 7.86 2.39 -4.95
CA THR A 144 8.62 1.40 -4.17
C THR A 144 9.79 2.01 -3.44
N VAL A 145 10.19 1.36 -2.35
CA VAL A 145 11.44 1.63 -1.66
C VAL A 145 12.43 0.51 -1.99
N ASN A 146 13.63 0.89 -2.39
CA ASN A 146 14.73 -0.05 -2.51
C ASN A 146 15.16 -0.49 -1.11
N ASN A 147 15.14 -1.80 -0.85
CA ASN A 147 15.38 -2.31 0.49
C ASN A 147 16.82 -2.13 0.98
N SER A 148 17.80 -1.99 0.06
CA SER A 148 19.21 -1.90 0.41
C SER A 148 19.64 -0.51 0.90
N ASP A 149 19.08 0.56 0.34
CA ASP A 149 19.49 1.94 0.62
C ASP A 149 18.34 2.85 1.11
N GLY A 150 17.08 2.39 1.03
CA GLY A 150 15.91 3.16 1.46
C GLY A 150 15.47 4.24 0.46
N SER A 151 16.02 4.26 -0.74
CA SER A 151 15.64 5.22 -1.79
C SER A 151 14.29 4.87 -2.43
N VAL A 152 13.57 5.89 -2.93
CA VAL A 152 12.21 5.75 -3.47
C VAL A 152 12.24 5.76 -5.00
N TRP A 153 11.50 4.85 -5.64
CA TRP A 153 11.48 4.65 -7.08
C TRP A 153 10.09 4.38 -7.63
N VAL A 154 9.93 4.59 -8.93
CA VAL A 154 8.86 4.00 -9.73
C VAL A 154 9.27 2.59 -10.14
N GLU A 155 8.33 1.66 -10.05
CA GLU A 155 8.46 0.28 -10.51
C GLU A 155 7.16 -0.13 -11.24
N ILE A 156 7.26 -1.02 -12.21
CA ILE A 156 6.11 -1.71 -12.81
C ILE A 156 6.12 -3.14 -12.25
N PRO A 157 4.97 -3.70 -11.81
CA PRO A 157 4.94 -5.05 -11.25
C PRO A 157 5.64 -6.09 -12.13
N GLY A 158 6.63 -6.78 -11.56
CA GLY A 158 7.43 -7.79 -12.26
C GLY A 158 8.69 -7.25 -12.97
N GLU A 159 8.85 -5.93 -13.03
CA GLU A 159 10.05 -5.28 -13.58
C GLU A 159 11.01 -4.80 -12.48
N VAL A 160 12.20 -4.36 -12.88
CA VAL A 160 13.13 -3.66 -11.99
C VAL A 160 12.69 -2.21 -11.80
N GLN A 161 13.09 -1.59 -10.69
CA GLN A 161 12.88 -0.16 -10.47
C GLN A 161 13.44 0.66 -11.65
N SER A 162 12.65 1.59 -12.17
CA SER A 162 12.95 2.28 -13.44
C SER A 162 13.42 3.73 -13.26
N SER A 163 12.81 4.47 -12.32
CA SER A 163 13.09 5.89 -12.11
C SER A 163 13.18 6.24 -10.62
N LYS A 164 14.34 6.73 -10.18
CA LYS A 164 14.54 7.19 -8.80
C LYS A 164 13.84 8.52 -8.57
N LEU A 165 13.09 8.61 -7.48
CA LEU A 165 12.31 9.78 -7.08
C LEU A 165 13.00 10.56 -5.95
N ALA A 166 13.51 9.86 -4.94
CA ALA A 166 14.17 10.47 -3.79
C ALA A 166 15.24 9.55 -3.19
N GLU A 167 16.18 10.12 -2.45
CA GLU A 167 17.22 9.37 -1.73
C GLU A 167 16.68 8.68 -0.47
N SER A 168 15.52 9.12 0.04
CA SER A 168 14.86 8.52 1.19
C SER A 168 13.36 8.71 1.16
N LEU A 169 12.65 7.87 1.89
CA LEU A 169 11.20 8.01 2.07
C LEU A 169 10.81 9.33 2.77
N ASN A 170 11.63 9.81 3.71
CA ASN A 170 11.43 11.11 4.35
C ASN A 170 11.47 12.27 3.34
N GLU A 171 12.48 12.26 2.46
CA GLU A 171 12.61 13.26 1.39
C GLU A 171 11.44 13.17 0.41
N PHE A 172 11.07 11.96 -0.01
CA PHE A 172 9.95 11.74 -0.92
C PHE A 172 8.65 12.33 -0.36
N ILE A 173 8.24 11.96 0.86
CA ILE A 173 7.00 12.42 1.49
C ILE A 173 7.01 13.95 1.67
N SER A 174 8.18 14.53 1.98
CA SER A 174 8.33 15.99 2.13
C SER A 174 8.08 16.78 0.84
N LEU A 175 8.18 16.13 -0.32
CA LEU A 175 7.94 16.71 -1.64
C LEU A 175 6.50 16.56 -2.13
N LEU A 176 5.65 15.87 -1.37
CA LEU A 176 4.24 15.64 -1.70
C LEU A 176 3.36 16.79 -1.16
N THR A 177 2.26 17.04 -1.85
CA THR A 177 1.18 17.93 -1.36
C THR A 177 -0.13 17.17 -1.25
N PRO A 178 -0.89 17.31 -0.14
CA PRO A 178 -2.20 16.65 0.00
C PRO A 178 -3.17 16.98 -1.12
N ARG A 179 -3.77 15.93 -1.69
CA ARG A 179 -4.84 16.05 -2.69
C ARG A 179 -6.19 15.81 -2.03
N VAL A 180 -7.05 16.82 -2.06
CA VAL A 180 -8.44 16.70 -1.59
C VAL A 180 -9.28 16.14 -2.72
N THR A 181 -9.82 14.95 -2.50
CA THR A 181 -10.65 14.21 -3.45
C THR A 181 -11.90 13.67 -2.75
N PRO A 182 -13.03 13.50 -3.46
CA PRO A 182 -14.16 12.73 -2.95
C PRO A 182 -13.73 11.32 -2.52
N PRO A 183 -14.41 10.72 -1.52
CA PRO A 183 -14.15 9.34 -1.14
C PRO A 183 -14.49 8.40 -2.32
N VAL A 184 -13.61 7.46 -2.63
CA VAL A 184 -13.83 6.47 -3.69
C VAL A 184 -14.26 5.15 -3.05
N LYS A 185 -15.45 4.66 -3.43
CA LYS A 185 -15.90 3.34 -3.02
C LYS A 185 -15.22 2.31 -3.92
N LEU A 186 -14.30 1.53 -3.36
CA LEU A 186 -13.70 0.40 -4.09
C LEU A 186 -14.80 -0.62 -4.39
N ILE A 187 -15.10 -0.78 -5.67
CA ILE A 187 -15.94 -1.87 -6.18
C ILE A 187 -14.96 -2.99 -6.50
N GLU A 188 -14.91 -4.03 -5.66
CA GLU A 188 -14.19 -5.24 -6.02
C GLU A 188 -14.87 -5.83 -7.26
N GLU A 189 -14.22 -5.69 -8.42
CA GLU A 189 -14.69 -6.38 -9.61
C GLU A 189 -14.65 -7.87 -9.31
N SER A 190 -15.79 -8.55 -9.43
CA SER A 190 -15.83 -10.00 -9.29
C SER A 190 -14.82 -10.59 -10.26
N MET A 191 -13.76 -11.23 -9.74
CA MET A 191 -12.88 -12.02 -10.59
C MET A 191 -13.77 -12.96 -11.41
N PRO A 192 -13.65 -12.98 -12.75
CA PRO A 192 -14.40 -13.95 -13.53
C PRO A 192 -14.09 -15.33 -12.94
N GLU A 193 -15.12 -16.08 -12.55
CA GLU A 193 -14.98 -17.50 -12.23
C GLU A 193 -14.41 -18.16 -13.49
N LEU A 194 -13.09 -18.26 -13.56
CA LEU A 194 -12.45 -19.07 -14.57
C LEU A 194 -12.86 -20.49 -14.24
N ASP A 195 -13.76 -21.03 -15.06
CA ASP A 195 -14.27 -22.39 -14.97
C ASP A 195 -13.07 -23.33 -14.91
N HIS A 196 -12.64 -23.65 -13.69
CA HIS A 196 -11.42 -24.38 -13.48
C HIS A 196 -11.75 -25.81 -13.81
N PRO A 197 -11.10 -26.40 -14.82
CA PRO A 197 -11.30 -27.80 -15.11
C PRO A 197 -10.73 -28.53 -13.89
N GLY A 198 -11.61 -28.94 -12.96
CA GLY A 198 -11.24 -29.41 -11.61
C GLY A 198 -10.09 -30.40 -11.67
N ILE A 199 -9.32 -30.54 -10.59
CA ILE A 199 -7.98 -31.21 -10.54
C ILE A 199 -7.82 -32.38 -11.53
N TRP A 200 -8.83 -33.25 -11.64
CA TRP A 200 -8.93 -34.34 -12.63
C TRP A 200 -8.76 -33.96 -14.11
N GLN A 201 -9.39 -32.90 -14.60
CA GLN A 201 -9.23 -32.44 -15.99
C GLN A 201 -7.85 -31.79 -16.21
N ARG A 202 -7.28 -31.07 -15.23
CA ARG A 202 -5.88 -30.61 -15.31
C ARG A 202 -4.91 -31.79 -15.39
N MET A 203 -5.13 -32.84 -14.60
CA MET A 203 -4.34 -34.07 -14.68
C MET A 203 -4.48 -34.72 -16.06
N LYS A 204 -5.69 -34.83 -16.62
CA LYS A 204 -5.88 -35.35 -18.00
C LYS A 204 -5.17 -34.50 -19.05
N LEU A 205 -5.22 -33.17 -18.96
CA LEU A 205 -4.54 -32.27 -19.90
C LEU A 205 -3.01 -32.40 -19.79
N MET A 206 -2.46 -32.47 -18.59
CA MET A 206 -1.03 -32.68 -18.37
C MET A 206 -0.57 -34.04 -18.92
N TRP A 207 -1.32 -35.11 -18.65
CA TRP A 207 -1.03 -36.45 -19.16
C TRP A 207 -1.15 -36.54 -20.70
N ARG A 208 -2.08 -35.79 -21.32
CA ARG A 208 -2.21 -35.70 -22.77
C ARG A 208 -1.05 -34.94 -23.41
N ASN A 209 -0.50 -33.92 -22.75
CA ASN A 209 0.65 -33.17 -23.27
C ASN A 209 1.97 -33.93 -23.08
N LEU A 210 2.06 -34.80 -22.06
CA LEU A 210 3.22 -35.68 -21.82
C LEU A 210 3.23 -36.89 -22.77
N ARG A 211 2.06 -37.36 -23.20
CA ARG A 211 1.92 -38.27 -24.34
C ARG A 211 1.87 -37.44 -25.61
N GLY A 212 3.03 -36.89 -26.01
CA GLY A 212 3.19 -36.29 -27.34
C GLY A 212 2.57 -37.18 -28.42
N LYS A 213 2.04 -36.55 -29.48
CA LYS A 213 1.43 -37.23 -30.63
C LYS A 213 2.20 -38.48 -31.07
#